data_AF-A0A5C4J8F5-F1
#
_entry.id   AF-A0A5C4J8F5-F1
#
_cell.length_a   1.000
_cell.length_b   1.000
_cell.length_c   1.000
_cell.angle_alpha   90.00
_cell.angle_beta   90.00
_cell.angle_gamma   90.00
#
_symmetry.space_group_name_H-M   'P 1'
#
loop_
_entity.id
_entity.type
_entity.pdbx_description
1 polymer ?
#
loop_
_entity_poly.entity_id
_entity_poly.type
_entity_poly.pdbx_seq_one_letter_code
_entity_poly.pdbx_strand_id
1 'polypeptide(L)'
;MHSDPAYLPLIGRQPCSMAFCGRSSCFHVRLETTSVPGDRAGGRTSCGAHLAEVVHELALRAREQRRYPAQVVVYAMTHGPRPNDTGPFDRLILGAIPV
;
A
#
# COMPACT_ATOMS: atom_id res chain seq x y z
N MET A 1 13.58 2.14 37.92
CA MET A 1 14.60 2.49 36.91
C MET A 1 15.33 1.21 36.58
N HIS A 2 15.23 0.55 35.42
CA HIS A 2 15.05 1.00 34.04
C HIS A 2 14.11 0.02 33.32
N SER A 3 13.03 0.53 32.74
CA SER A 3 12.31 -0.19 31.68
C SER A 3 13.01 0.16 30.37
N ASP A 4 13.63 -0.84 29.75
CA ASP A 4 14.27 -0.73 28.44
C ASP A 4 13.21 -0.33 27.39
N PRO A 5 13.36 0.82 26.69
CA PRO A 5 12.34 1.31 25.75
C PRO A 5 12.36 0.58 24.40
N ALA A 6 13.19 -0.45 24.20
CA ALA A 6 13.39 -1.07 22.90
C ALA A 6 12.41 -2.21 22.53
N TYR A 7 11.53 -2.65 23.43
CA TYR A 7 10.62 -3.78 23.17
C TYR A 7 9.16 -3.35 23.02
N LEU A 8 8.89 -2.47 22.05
CA LEU A 8 7.54 -2.41 21.48
C LEU A 8 7.41 -3.61 20.53
N PRO A 9 6.46 -4.52 20.77
CA PRO A 9 6.32 -5.70 19.94
C PRO A 9 5.98 -5.24 18.51
N LEU A 10 6.54 -5.91 17.51
CA LEU A 10 6.28 -5.75 16.07
C LEU A 10 4.81 -6.08 15.69
N ILE A 11 3.85 -5.77 16.57
CA ILE A 11 2.42 -5.85 16.32
C ILE A 11 2.10 -4.73 15.33
N GLY A 12 1.97 -5.12 14.06
CA GLY A 12 1.19 -4.34 13.11
C GLY A 12 1.86 -4.08 11.77
N ARG A 13 3.18 -4.24 11.57
CA ARG A 13 3.76 -3.98 10.24
C ARG A 13 3.51 -5.18 9.31
N GLN A 14 2.53 -5.06 8.41
CA GLN A 14 2.30 -6.06 7.36
C GLN A 14 3.60 -6.31 6.57
N PRO A 15 3.94 -7.56 6.25
CA PRO A 15 5.07 -7.84 5.38
C PRO A 15 4.82 -7.26 3.98
N CYS A 16 5.91 -7.05 3.25
CA CYS A 16 5.83 -6.74 1.82
C CYS A 16 5.04 -7.84 1.10
N SER A 17 4.15 -7.48 0.19
CA SER A 17 3.32 -8.42 -0.57
C SER A 17 4.09 -9.25 -1.63
N MET A 18 5.41 -9.10 -1.70
CA MET A 18 6.25 -9.88 -2.60
C MET A 18 6.64 -11.20 -1.93
N ALA A 19 6.54 -12.29 -2.69
CA ALA A 19 6.91 -13.61 -2.21
C ALA A 19 8.35 -13.61 -1.68
N PHE A 20 8.57 -14.29 -0.55
CA PHE A 20 9.87 -14.41 0.11
C PHE A 20 10.49 -13.08 0.61
N CYS A 21 9.76 -11.97 0.55
CA CYS A 21 10.22 -10.71 1.13
C CYS A 21 9.84 -10.59 2.61
N GLY A 22 10.83 -10.74 3.50
CA GLY A 22 10.65 -10.55 4.95
C GLY A 22 10.67 -9.08 5.42
N ARG A 23 10.76 -8.10 4.50
CA ARG A 23 10.83 -6.68 4.88
C ARG A 23 9.45 -6.16 5.27
N SER A 24 9.41 -5.32 6.29
CA SER A 24 8.19 -4.58 6.64
C SER A 24 7.77 -3.67 5.49
N SER A 25 6.47 -3.65 5.22
CA SER A 25 5.92 -2.67 4.28
C SER A 25 5.88 -1.27 4.89
N CYS A 26 6.20 -0.28 4.05
CA CYS A 26 6.12 1.15 4.38
C CYS A 26 5.24 1.91 3.39
N PHE A 27 4.78 1.23 2.32
CA PHE A 27 3.87 1.78 1.32
C PHE A 27 2.67 0.89 1.12
N HIS A 28 1.53 1.50 0.85
CA HIS A 28 0.35 0.86 0.29
C HIS A 28 0.12 1.40 -1.11
N VAL A 29 -0.01 0.52 -2.10
CA VAL A 29 -0.23 0.88 -3.50
C VAL A 29 -1.59 0.34 -3.92
N ARG A 30 -2.42 1.17 -4.53
CA ARG A 30 -3.80 0.81 -4.90
C ARG A 30 -4.11 1.26 -6.31
N LEU A 31 -4.90 0.46 -7.03
CA LEU A 31 -5.50 0.86 -8.29
C LEU A 31 -6.85 1.53 -8.02
N GLU A 32 -7.07 2.70 -8.58
CA GLU A 32 -8.33 3.44 -8.49
C GLU A 32 -8.86 3.74 -9.89
N THR A 33 -10.13 3.47 -10.13
CA THR A 33 -10.82 3.77 -11.39
C THR A 33 -11.66 5.03 -11.20
N THR A 34 -11.63 5.95 -12.17
CA THR A 34 -12.33 7.24 -12.05
C THR A 34 -13.85 7.10 -12.20
N SER A 35 -14.33 5.97 -12.70
CA SER A 35 -15.74 5.70 -12.98
C SER A 35 -16.54 5.25 -11.76
N VAL A 36 -15.90 4.75 -10.70
CA VAL A 36 -16.58 4.32 -9.48
C VAL A 36 -15.83 4.83 -8.25
N PRO A 37 -16.32 5.92 -7.62
CA PRO A 37 -15.79 6.38 -6.35
C PRO A 37 -15.93 5.25 -5.32
N GLY A 38 -14.81 4.72 -4.86
CA GLY A 38 -14.79 3.68 -3.82
C GLY A 38 -14.62 2.25 -4.33
N ASP A 39 -14.38 2.00 -5.61
CA ASP A 39 -13.99 0.66 -6.05
C ASP A 39 -12.61 0.32 -5.44
N ARG A 40 -12.61 -0.60 -4.47
CA ARG A 40 -11.43 -1.05 -3.72
C ARG A 40 -10.68 -2.10 -4.52
N ALA A 41 -10.50 -1.87 -5.82
CA ALA A 41 -9.71 -2.72 -6.69
C ALA A 41 -8.33 -2.95 -6.04
N GLY A 42 -8.03 -4.23 -5.79
CA GLY A 42 -7.11 -4.71 -4.76
C GLY A 42 -5.81 -3.93 -4.64
N GLY A 43 -5.59 -3.33 -3.47
CA GLY A 43 -4.32 -2.72 -3.09
C GLY A 43 -3.32 -3.75 -2.57
N ARG A 44 -2.03 -3.40 -2.67
CA ARG A 44 -0.90 -4.22 -2.21
C ARG A 44 0.00 -3.41 -1.30
N THR A 45 0.53 -4.04 -0.27
CA THR A 45 1.58 -3.45 0.57
C THR A 45 2.95 -3.73 -0.04
N SER A 46 3.83 -2.73 -0.01
CA SER A 46 5.20 -2.88 -0.52
C SER A 46 6.21 -2.25 0.43
N CYS A 47 7.42 -2.80 0.43
CA CYS A 47 8.58 -2.13 0.99
C CYS A 47 9.20 -1.22 -0.08
N GLY A 48 10.06 -0.28 0.30
CA GLY A 48 10.69 0.62 -0.66
C GLY A 48 11.47 -0.08 -1.78
N ALA A 49 12.00 -1.28 -1.52
CA ALA A 49 12.74 -2.06 -2.51
C ALA A 49 11.87 -2.71 -3.58
N HIS A 50 10.59 -2.98 -3.28
CA HIS A 50 9.67 -3.64 -4.21
C HIS A 50 8.55 -2.70 -4.70
N LEU A 51 8.70 -1.39 -4.47
CA LEU A 51 7.66 -0.42 -4.78
C LEU A 51 7.43 -0.34 -6.29
N ALA A 52 8.52 -0.33 -7.08
CA ALA A 52 8.46 -0.23 -8.53
C ALA A 52 7.75 -1.44 -9.16
N GLU A 53 8.06 -2.65 -8.70
CA GLU A 53 7.47 -3.90 -9.18
C GLU A 53 5.97 -3.94 -8.90
N VAL A 54 5.56 -3.59 -7.68
CA VAL A 54 4.14 -3.57 -7.30
C VAL A 54 3.36 -2.54 -8.12
N VAL A 55 3.92 -1.34 -8.33
CA VAL A 55 3.32 -0.31 -9.20
C VAL A 55 3.21 -0.81 -10.64
N HIS A 56 4.26 -1.44 -11.16
CA HIS A 56 4.27 -1.96 -12.52
C HIS A 56 3.21 -3.04 -12.74
N GLU A 57 3.10 -4.02 -11.83
CA GLU A 57 2.08 -5.06 -11.91
C GLU A 57 0.65 -4.51 -11.87
N LEU A 58 0.40 -3.51 -11.02
CA LEU A 58 -0.90 -2.85 -10.95
C LEU A 58 -1.21 -2.06 -12.23
N ALA A 59 -0.21 -1.41 -12.82
CA ALA A 59 -0.36 -0.72 -14.10
C ALA A 59 -0.67 -1.70 -15.24
N LEU A 60 -0.03 -2.88 -15.27
CA LEU A 60 -0.37 -3.93 -16.26
C LEU A 60 -1.83 -4.38 -16.11
N ARG A 61 -2.27 -4.68 -14.88
CA ARG A 61 -3.67 -5.05 -14.61
C ARG A 61 -4.65 -3.96 -15.03
N ALA A 62 -4.33 -2.70 -14.78
CA ALA A 62 -5.16 -1.57 -15.20
C ALA A 62 -5.30 -1.52 -16.74
N ARG A 63 -4.19 -1.74 -17.46
CA ARG A 63 -4.17 -1.78 -18.93
C ARG A 63 -4.93 -2.95 -19.52
N GLU A 64 -5.06 -4.07 -18.79
CA GLU A 64 -5.90 -5.20 -19.19
C GLU A 64 -7.40 -4.85 -19.02
N GLN A 65 -7.74 -4.04 -18.02
CA GLN A 65 -9.10 -3.64 -17.67
C GLN A 65 -9.62 -2.41 -18.45
N ARG A 66 -9.21 -2.21 -19.72
CA ARG A 66 -9.40 -1.02 -20.61
C ARG A 66 -10.77 -0.31 -20.65
N ARG A 67 -11.78 -0.79 -19.93
CA ARG A 67 -13.11 -0.19 -19.81
C ARG A 67 -13.12 1.22 -19.21
N TYR A 68 -12.19 1.57 -18.31
CA TYR A 68 -12.23 2.86 -17.61
C TYR A 68 -10.85 3.48 -17.39
N PRO A 69 -10.73 4.82 -17.35
CA PRO A 69 -9.51 5.49 -16.91
C PRO A 69 -9.15 5.06 -15.48
N ALA A 70 -7.89 4.74 -15.26
CA ALA A 70 -7.40 4.26 -13.98
C ALA A 70 -6.11 4.98 -13.57
N GLN A 71 -5.88 5.01 -12.27
CA GLN A 71 -4.68 5.57 -11.67
C GLN A 71 -4.14 4.63 -10.61
N VAL A 72 -2.82 4.48 -10.55
CA VAL A 72 -2.14 3.81 -9.45
C VAL A 72 -1.78 4.87 -8.41
N VAL A 73 -2.36 4.76 -7.22
CA VAL A 73 -2.11 5.68 -6.10
C VAL A 73 -1.19 5.02 -5.09
N VAL A 74 -0.11 5.70 -4.75
CA VAL A 74 0.89 5.27 -3.76
C VAL A 74 0.70 6.07 -2.48
N TYR A 75 0.57 5.36 -1.37
CA TYR A 75 0.42 5.93 -0.05
C TYR A 75 1.57 5.52 0.87
N ALA A 76 2.08 6.46 1.68
CA ALA A 76 2.97 6.17 2.79
C ALA A 76 2.16 5.61 3.97
N MET A 77 2.71 4.61 4.68
CA MET A 77 2.11 4.09 5.90
C MET A 77 2.89 4.60 7.12
N THR A 78 2.24 5.41 7.97
CA THR A 78 2.86 6.02 9.14
C THR A 78 2.72 5.15 10.40
N HIS A 79 3.28 3.93 10.36
CA HIS A 79 3.22 2.87 11.41
C HIS A 79 2.06 1.88 11.15
N GLY A 80 2.30 0.61 11.51
CA GLY A 80 1.51 -0.53 11.02
C GLY A 80 0.02 -0.44 11.34
N PRO A 81 -0.85 -1.10 10.54
CA PRO A 81 -2.29 -1.12 10.72
C PRO A 81 -2.67 -1.30 12.20
N ARG A 82 -3.32 -0.28 12.76
CA ARG A 82 -4.01 -0.45 14.03
C ARG A 82 -5.28 -1.26 13.76
N PRO A 83 -5.69 -2.13 14.69
CA PRO A 83 -6.85 -2.99 14.51
C PRO A 83 -8.18 -2.22 14.28
N ASN A 84 -8.20 -0.90 14.50
CA ASN A 84 -9.35 -0.02 14.28
C ASN A 84 -9.19 0.95 13.09
N ASP A 85 -8.12 0.84 12.29
CA ASP A 85 -7.90 1.70 11.12
C ASP A 85 -8.89 1.34 10.01
N THR A 86 -10.05 1.98 10.05
CA THR A 86 -11.15 1.83 9.08
C THR A 86 -11.11 2.89 7.98
N GLY A 87 -10.17 3.84 8.05
CA GLY A 87 -10.09 4.98 7.16
C GLY A 87 -8.86 4.97 6.24
N PRO A 88 -8.98 5.44 4.98
CA PRO A 88 -7.84 5.69 4.10
C PRO A 88 -6.96 6.87 4.56
N PHE A 89 -7.36 7.58 5.62
CA PHE A 89 -6.80 8.87 6.04
C PHE A 89 -5.54 8.78 6.91
N ASP A 90 -5.15 7.59 7.38
CA ASP A 90 -3.86 7.37 8.05
C ASP A 90 -2.70 7.15 7.05
N ARG A 91 -2.98 7.26 5.74
CA ARG A 91 -2.03 7.00 4.68
C ARG A 91 -1.85 8.25 3.83
N LEU A 92 -0.67 8.87 3.90
CA LEU A 92 -0.35 10.07 3.13
C LEU A 92 -0.19 9.69 1.65
N ILE A 93 -0.99 10.28 0.75
CA ILE A 93 -0.80 10.12 -0.70
C ILE A 93 0.56 10.72 -1.06
N LEU A 94 1.42 9.90 -1.64
CA LEU A 94 2.72 10.33 -2.15
C LEU A 94 2.68 10.61 -3.66
N GLY A 95 1.83 9.92 -4.40
CA GLY A 95 1.69 10.12 -5.83
C GLY A 95 0.54 9.34 -6.45
N ALA A 96 0.07 9.85 -7.59
CA ALA A 96 -0.89 9.20 -8.45
C ALA A 96 -0.28 9.10 -9.86
N ILE A 97 -0.26 7.89 -10.40
CA ILE A 97 0.32 7.58 -11.71
C ILE A 97 -0.85 7.25 -12.64
N PRO A 98 -1.15 8.09 -13.65
CA PRO A 98 -2.19 7.76 -14.63
C PRO A 98 -1.74 6.56 -15.46
N VAL A 99 -2.66 5.63 -15.73
CA VAL A 99 -2.39 4.41 -16.51
C VAL A 99 -3.31 4.29 -17.71
#